data_AF-A0A8H6AMX4-F1
#
_entry.id   AF-A0A8H6AMX4-F1
#
_cell.length_a   1.000
_cell.length_b   1.000
_cell.length_c   1.000
_cell.angle_alpha   90.00
_cell.angle_beta   90.00
_cell.angle_gamma   90.00
#
_symmetry.space_group_name_H-M   'P 1'
#
loop_
_entity.id
_entity.type
_entity.pdbx_description
1 polymer ?
#
loop_
_entity_poly.entity_id
_entity_poly.type
_entity_poly.pdbx_seq_one_letter_code
_entity_poly.pdbx_strand_id
1 'polypeptide(L)'
;MPPRFPPRVPREHINNLPPMTQDDLDAARKEFPEERLPSRALEKYAKKHWIEGRYFWKDNFRYVCGADIQYFTATIPRYERKTSHSPRKRTYHVAKNTPTLAMIDQPKKRGLQKLIAHQGESEWALPQDHQRHLLKFPQEIIDAISGWVLTIKDHAITPDVTTSDWAQVFKSHKTYSLDGEQSLKSELSFNTVITHPCKDQEGTYFELRKVYRPRIDATLLRVCKRFRDNATKLLYKENVFHFATVDWSATGSPISWINCENARERIGNDLDFIQHPLSETPLLLTQFHDTWPFGSFEPDYLAVNDAVRLIESSGTPVLEDCRFAYSYHDHFFRFLQTIGKEKAKMLKTLQFSGTVVLHKCHGNDLVHFPKFKCPKDLVDTLRLYIPIINMLCTGLERLVIEVQKDPHLDWPLLLELGFLDSGMSVHQKYITSVLEGDLRKLKTVKILEVYEVFEVEDAASAAEPSVDNPEPRKLMKREKLDIAEPAIVWFRDRASKSGNEKGGK
;
A
#
# COMPACT_ATOMS: atom_id res chain seq x y z
N MET A 1 35.66 -47.69 23.39
CA MET A 1 34.48 -47.48 22.54
C MET A 1 34.07 -46.01 22.61
N PRO A 2 34.10 -45.27 21.49
CA PRO A 2 33.39 -44.01 21.33
C PRO A 2 32.05 -44.20 20.59
N PRO A 3 31.11 -43.23 20.68
CA PRO A 3 29.68 -43.46 20.54
C PRO A 3 29.23 -43.60 19.08
N ARG A 4 28.22 -44.45 18.88
CA ARG A 4 27.43 -44.56 17.64
C ARG A 4 26.72 -43.23 17.39
N PHE A 5 27.03 -42.59 16.27
CA PHE A 5 26.15 -41.58 15.70
C PHE A 5 24.85 -42.26 15.23
N PRO A 6 23.67 -41.61 15.41
CA PRO A 6 22.42 -42.08 14.85
C PRO A 6 22.48 -42.06 13.32
N PRO A 7 21.63 -42.85 12.63
CA PRO A 7 21.66 -42.99 11.18
C PRO A 7 21.49 -41.63 10.52
N ARG A 8 22.30 -41.37 9.49
CA ARG A 8 22.09 -40.27 8.55
C ARG A 8 20.63 -40.31 8.11
N VAL A 9 19.90 -39.24 8.42
CA VAL A 9 18.62 -38.91 7.78
C VAL A 9 18.86 -38.93 6.26
N PRO A 10 17.94 -39.48 5.45
CA PRO A 10 18.17 -39.70 4.02
C PRO A 10 18.51 -38.41 3.28
N ARG A 11 19.51 -38.47 2.41
CA ARG A 11 19.68 -37.51 1.31
C ARG A 11 18.54 -37.74 0.32
N GLU A 12 17.37 -37.19 0.59
CA GLU A 12 16.40 -36.96 -0.48
C GLU A 12 16.91 -35.81 -1.37
N HIS A 13 16.79 -36.02 -2.68
CA HIS A 13 17.31 -35.20 -3.81
C HIS A 13 18.65 -35.66 -4.39
N ILE A 14 18.68 -36.92 -4.82
CA ILE A 14 19.36 -37.31 -6.06
C ILE A 14 18.31 -37.15 -7.16
N ASN A 15 18.30 -36.03 -7.88
CA ASN A 15 17.39 -35.85 -9.02
C ASN A 15 18.24 -35.75 -10.29
N ASN A 16 18.19 -36.78 -11.14
CA ASN A 16 18.45 -36.60 -12.56
C ASN A 16 17.32 -35.69 -13.06
N LEU A 17 17.62 -34.43 -13.33
CA LEU A 17 16.63 -33.50 -13.87
C LEU A 17 16.22 -34.03 -15.26
N PRO A 18 14.92 -34.24 -15.55
CA PRO A 18 14.51 -34.72 -16.87
C PRO A 18 14.76 -33.65 -17.95
N PRO A 19 15.07 -34.05 -19.20
CA PRO A 19 15.08 -33.10 -20.32
C PRO A 19 13.67 -32.60 -20.60
N MET A 20 13.57 -31.45 -21.29
CA MET A 20 12.30 -31.04 -21.91
C MET A 20 11.81 -32.11 -22.90
N THR A 21 10.50 -32.31 -22.96
CA THR A 21 9.86 -33.39 -23.73
C THR A 21 9.73 -33.02 -25.22
N GLN A 22 9.35 -33.99 -26.05
CA GLN A 22 9.01 -33.73 -27.45
C GLN A 22 7.80 -32.79 -27.55
N ASP A 23 6.81 -32.92 -26.67
CA ASP A 23 5.66 -32.02 -26.60
C ASP A 23 6.08 -30.57 -26.31
N ASP A 24 7.05 -30.37 -25.41
CA ASP A 24 7.62 -29.05 -25.13
C ASP A 24 8.28 -28.46 -26.39
N LEU A 25 8.97 -29.29 -27.19
CA LEU A 25 9.60 -28.86 -28.44
C LEU A 25 8.56 -28.51 -29.53
N ASP A 26 7.49 -29.29 -29.63
CA ASP A 26 6.43 -29.05 -30.60
C ASP A 26 5.65 -27.76 -30.26
N ALA A 27 5.38 -27.53 -28.97
CA ALA A 27 4.83 -26.27 -28.47
C ALA A 27 5.78 -25.10 -28.73
N ALA A 28 7.07 -25.26 -28.43
CA ALA A 28 8.09 -24.24 -28.67
C ALA A 28 8.20 -23.86 -30.15
N ARG A 29 8.16 -24.82 -31.07
CA ARG A 29 8.19 -24.57 -32.52
C ARG A 29 6.93 -23.88 -33.03
N LYS A 30 5.78 -24.18 -32.46
CA LYS A 30 4.52 -23.51 -32.78
C LYS A 30 4.55 -22.04 -32.35
N GLU A 31 5.13 -21.76 -31.19
CA GLU A 31 5.16 -20.42 -30.60
C GLU A 31 6.32 -19.55 -31.12
N PHE A 32 7.45 -20.16 -31.47
CA PHE A 32 8.64 -19.50 -32.00
C PHE A 32 9.06 -20.10 -33.36
N PRO A 33 8.21 -19.99 -34.40
CA PRO A 33 8.47 -20.58 -35.71
C PRO A 33 9.70 -19.97 -36.42
N GLU A 34 10.14 -18.77 -35.99
CA GLU A 34 11.32 -18.09 -36.53
C GLU A 34 12.64 -18.72 -36.08
N GLU A 35 12.66 -19.48 -34.98
CA GLU A 35 13.86 -20.12 -34.46
C GLU A 35 14.17 -21.43 -35.20
N ARG A 36 15.19 -21.40 -36.06
CA ARG A 36 15.61 -22.57 -36.85
C ARG A 36 16.22 -23.69 -36.01
N LEU A 37 16.79 -23.36 -34.85
CA LEU A 37 17.45 -24.32 -33.97
C LEU A 37 16.47 -24.82 -32.89
N PRO A 38 16.23 -26.15 -32.76
CA PRO A 38 15.37 -26.72 -31.73
C PRO A 38 15.76 -26.28 -30.31
N SER A 39 17.06 -26.21 -30.03
CA SER A 39 17.59 -25.77 -28.73
C SER A 39 17.28 -24.31 -28.42
N ARG A 40 17.26 -23.41 -29.42
CA ARG A 40 16.88 -22.01 -29.24
C ARG A 40 15.39 -21.81 -29.06
N ALA A 41 14.58 -22.57 -29.79
CA ALA A 41 13.13 -22.59 -29.59
C ALA A 41 12.79 -23.04 -28.16
N LEU A 42 13.41 -24.14 -27.70
CA LEU A 42 13.27 -24.63 -26.32
C LEU A 42 13.78 -23.63 -25.28
N GLU A 43 14.92 -22.97 -25.51
CA GLU A 43 15.41 -21.91 -24.62
C GLU A 43 14.40 -20.77 -24.48
N LYS A 44 13.88 -20.24 -25.59
CA LYS A 44 12.88 -19.16 -25.58
C LYS A 44 11.61 -19.61 -24.87
N TYR A 45 11.14 -20.82 -25.16
CA TYR A 45 9.94 -21.40 -24.56
C TYR A 45 10.10 -21.61 -23.05
N ALA A 46 11.20 -22.25 -22.61
CA ALA A 46 11.52 -22.44 -21.21
C ALA A 46 11.60 -21.11 -20.44
N LYS A 47 12.20 -20.07 -21.03
CA LYS A 47 12.30 -18.74 -20.41
C LYS A 47 10.98 -17.98 -20.39
N LYS A 48 10.18 -18.05 -21.46
CA LYS A 48 8.88 -17.37 -21.56
C LYS A 48 7.88 -17.92 -20.56
N HIS A 49 7.80 -19.25 -20.44
CA HIS A 49 6.87 -19.94 -19.54
C HIS A 49 7.46 -20.29 -18.18
N TRP A 50 8.76 -20.11 -17.99
CA TRP A 50 9.50 -20.42 -16.76
C TRP A 50 9.29 -21.85 -16.25
N ILE A 51 9.59 -22.83 -17.11
CA ILE A 51 9.33 -24.25 -16.85
C ILE A 51 10.37 -24.81 -15.87
N GLU A 52 9.96 -24.97 -14.61
CA GLU A 52 10.83 -25.47 -13.54
C GLU A 52 11.08 -26.98 -13.62
N GLY A 53 12.25 -27.41 -13.13
CA GLY A 53 12.56 -28.83 -12.92
C GLY A 53 12.89 -29.64 -14.19
N ARG A 54 12.90 -29.02 -15.37
CA ARG A 54 13.35 -29.64 -16.64
C ARG A 54 14.56 -28.92 -17.21
N TYR A 55 15.46 -29.64 -17.86
CA TYR A 55 16.64 -29.04 -18.50
C TYR A 55 16.51 -28.91 -20.03
N PHE A 56 17.14 -27.88 -20.57
CA PHE A 56 17.37 -27.70 -22.00
C PHE A 56 18.86 -27.50 -22.29
N TRP A 57 19.28 -27.79 -23.52
CA TRP A 57 20.67 -27.65 -23.95
C TRP A 57 20.94 -26.26 -24.52
N LYS A 58 22.02 -25.63 -24.06
CA LYS A 58 22.56 -24.40 -24.63
C LYS A 58 24.08 -24.39 -24.49
N ASP A 59 24.78 -24.03 -25.55
CA ASP A 59 26.25 -23.89 -25.56
C ASP A 59 27.00 -25.12 -24.99
N ASN A 60 26.48 -26.34 -25.25
CA ASN A 60 26.95 -27.62 -24.70
C ASN A 60 26.80 -27.81 -23.18
N PHE A 61 26.00 -26.97 -22.52
CA PHE A 61 25.65 -27.12 -21.12
C PHE A 61 24.16 -27.36 -20.94
N ARG A 62 23.80 -28.04 -19.85
CA ARG A 62 22.42 -28.19 -19.40
C ARG A 62 22.00 -26.93 -18.64
N TYR A 63 20.86 -26.37 -18.98
CA TYR A 63 20.25 -25.23 -18.32
C TYR A 63 18.89 -25.60 -17.74
N VAL A 64 18.57 -25.11 -16.55
CA VAL A 64 17.32 -25.41 -15.84
C VAL A 64 16.74 -24.11 -15.30
N CYS A 65 15.44 -23.88 -15.46
CA CYS A 65 14.76 -22.82 -14.71
C CYS A 65 14.54 -23.30 -13.27
N GLY A 66 15.09 -22.56 -12.32
CA GLY A 66 14.94 -22.80 -10.89
C GLY A 66 13.93 -21.85 -10.26
N ALA A 67 13.63 -22.14 -9.00
CA ALA A 67 12.70 -21.34 -8.21
C ALA A 67 13.13 -19.86 -8.12
N ASP A 68 12.12 -19.00 -8.13
CA ASP A 68 12.27 -17.56 -7.99
C ASP A 68 12.98 -17.17 -6.68
N ILE A 69 13.91 -16.22 -6.78
CA ILE A 69 14.60 -15.65 -5.63
C ILE A 69 13.95 -14.31 -5.27
N GLN A 70 13.39 -14.26 -4.06
CA GLN A 70 13.01 -13.00 -3.44
C GLN A 70 14.24 -12.37 -2.78
N TYR A 71 14.60 -11.16 -3.18
CA TYR A 71 15.82 -10.49 -2.73
C TYR A 71 15.84 -10.21 -1.21
N PHE A 72 14.67 -9.97 -0.61
CA PHE A 72 14.53 -9.84 0.84
C PHE A 72 13.86 -11.09 1.42
N THR A 73 14.47 -11.69 2.43
CA THR A 73 13.78 -12.67 3.26
C THR A 73 12.69 -11.94 4.02
N ALA A 74 11.43 -12.25 3.75
CA ALA A 74 10.34 -11.79 4.59
C ALA A 74 10.57 -12.35 6.01
N THR A 75 11.06 -11.52 6.93
CA THR A 75 11.28 -11.94 8.31
C THR A 75 9.92 -12.09 8.96
N ILE A 76 9.33 -13.28 8.97
CA ILE A 76 8.05 -13.49 9.67
C ILE A 76 8.30 -13.21 11.16
N PRO A 77 7.76 -12.12 11.72
CA PRO A 77 7.99 -11.79 13.11
C PRO A 77 7.28 -12.87 13.95
N ARG A 78 7.94 -13.31 15.03
CA ARG A 78 7.36 -14.31 15.92
C ARG A 78 6.33 -13.61 16.79
N TYR A 79 5.11 -14.12 16.83
CA TYR A 79 4.05 -13.59 17.68
C TYR A 79 3.79 -14.52 18.86
N GLU A 80 3.48 -13.94 20.01
CA GLU A 80 2.97 -14.63 21.17
C GLU A 80 1.47 -14.37 21.28
N ARG A 81 0.72 -15.45 21.49
CA ARG A 81 -0.71 -15.38 21.75
C ARG A 81 -0.92 -14.93 23.19
N LYS A 82 -1.49 -13.75 23.39
CA LYS A 82 -1.88 -13.24 24.71
C LYS A 82 -3.40 -13.24 24.84
N THR A 83 -3.88 -13.63 26.01
CA THR A 83 -5.31 -13.56 26.35
C THR A 83 -5.51 -12.40 27.32
N SER A 84 -6.46 -11.52 27.04
CA SER A 84 -6.81 -10.44 27.96
C SER A 84 -7.48 -11.02 29.21
N HIS A 85 -7.18 -10.47 30.39
CA HIS A 85 -7.88 -10.79 31.64
C HIS A 85 -9.27 -10.13 31.76
N SER A 86 -9.77 -9.49 30.69
CA SER A 86 -11.10 -8.90 30.66
C SER A 86 -12.22 -9.96 30.68
N PRO A 87 -13.43 -9.61 31.17
CA PRO A 87 -14.58 -10.52 31.20
C PRO A 87 -14.98 -11.10 29.84
N ARG A 88 -14.48 -10.53 28.73
CA ARG A 88 -14.72 -11.02 27.36
C ARG A 88 -13.66 -12.00 26.84
N LYS A 89 -12.68 -12.45 27.66
CA LYS A 89 -11.62 -13.43 27.32
C LYS A 89 -11.17 -13.35 25.86
N ARG A 90 -10.62 -12.21 25.44
CA ARG A 90 -10.19 -12.01 24.05
C ARG A 90 -8.75 -12.47 23.86
N THR A 91 -8.49 -13.13 22.74
CA THR A 91 -7.16 -13.59 22.36
C THR A 91 -6.59 -12.72 21.25
N TYR A 92 -5.38 -12.21 21.43
CA TYR A 92 -4.66 -11.40 20.46
C TYR A 92 -3.24 -11.94 20.31
N HIS A 93 -2.61 -11.61 19.19
CA HIS A 93 -1.23 -11.92 18.94
C HIS A 93 -0.41 -10.63 19.20
N VAL A 94 0.77 -10.77 19.81
CA VAL A 94 1.69 -9.66 20.03
C VAL A 94 3.01 -10.06 19.44
N ALA A 95 3.62 -9.19 18.65
CA ALA A 95 4.96 -9.46 18.14
C ALA A 95 5.88 -9.67 19.36
N LYS A 96 6.34 -10.91 19.56
CA LYS A 96 7.24 -11.27 20.66
C LYS A 96 8.52 -10.46 20.56
N ASN A 97 8.92 -10.16 19.33
CA ASN A 97 9.98 -9.22 19.00
C ASN A 97 9.41 -8.22 17.97
N THR A 98 9.27 -6.94 18.33
CA THR A 98 9.33 -5.89 17.31
C THR A 98 10.63 -6.13 16.55
N PRO A 99 10.62 -6.33 15.22
CA PRO A 99 11.86 -6.57 14.50
C PRO A 99 12.78 -5.38 14.78
N THR A 100 13.88 -5.65 15.48
CA THR A 100 14.85 -4.60 15.79
C THR A 100 15.43 -4.09 14.48
N LEU A 101 15.94 -2.86 14.44
CA LEU A 101 16.68 -2.39 13.26
C LEU A 101 17.73 -3.43 12.86
N ALA A 102 18.44 -4.03 13.81
CA ALA A 102 19.39 -5.12 13.55
C ALA A 102 18.78 -6.40 12.93
N MET A 103 17.49 -6.71 13.16
CA MET A 103 16.78 -7.83 12.51
C MET A 103 16.35 -7.49 11.09
N ILE A 104 15.97 -6.24 10.84
CA ILE A 104 15.60 -5.74 9.50
C ILE A 104 16.85 -5.47 8.66
N ASP A 105 17.94 -5.03 9.31
CA ASP A 105 19.26 -4.73 8.75
C ASP A 105 20.18 -5.96 8.73
N GLN A 106 19.66 -7.17 8.98
CA GLN A 106 20.50 -8.35 8.85
C GLN A 106 21.04 -8.41 7.42
N PRO A 107 22.37 -8.41 7.25
CA PRO A 107 22.96 -8.69 5.97
C PRO A 107 22.37 -10.01 5.48
N LYS A 108 22.06 -10.06 4.19
CA LYS A 108 21.57 -11.28 3.54
C LYS A 108 22.45 -12.46 3.97
N LYS A 109 21.88 -13.66 4.06
CA LYS A 109 22.68 -14.88 4.25
C LYS A 109 23.82 -14.87 3.22
N ARG A 110 25.07 -15.05 3.67
CA ARG A 110 26.27 -14.89 2.82
C ARG A 110 26.17 -15.66 1.49
N GLY A 111 25.56 -16.84 1.49
CA GLY A 111 25.31 -17.62 0.26
C GLY A 111 24.38 -16.91 -0.73
N LEU A 112 23.28 -16.34 -0.25
CA LEU A 112 22.34 -15.57 -1.06
C LEU A 112 22.95 -14.26 -1.54
N GLN A 113 23.76 -13.60 -0.71
CA GLN A 113 24.47 -12.39 -1.10
C GLN A 113 25.44 -12.67 -2.25
N LYS A 114 26.26 -13.73 -2.15
CA LYS A 114 27.18 -14.13 -3.22
C LYS A 114 26.46 -14.53 -4.51
N LEU A 115 25.27 -15.12 -4.38
CA LEU A 115 24.47 -15.56 -5.52
C LEU A 115 23.85 -14.39 -6.29
N ILE A 116 23.37 -13.37 -5.58
CA ILE A 116 22.64 -12.23 -6.19
C ILE A 116 23.55 -11.03 -6.47
N ALA A 117 24.73 -10.98 -5.86
CA ALA A 117 25.65 -9.87 -6.03
C ALA A 117 25.97 -9.67 -7.52
N HIS A 118 25.75 -8.44 -8.01
CA HIS A 118 26.25 -8.06 -9.32
C HIS A 118 27.77 -8.25 -9.35
N GLN A 119 28.35 -8.65 -10.49
CA GLN A 119 29.80 -8.91 -10.59
C GLN A 119 30.64 -7.70 -10.14
N GLY A 120 30.14 -6.49 -10.38
CA GLY A 120 30.76 -5.25 -9.91
C GLY A 120 30.49 -4.87 -8.46
N GLU A 121 29.57 -5.50 -7.72
CA GLU A 121 29.23 -5.10 -6.33
C GLU A 121 30.45 -5.07 -5.40
N SER A 122 31.41 -5.99 -5.58
CA SER A 122 32.68 -5.98 -4.83
C SER A 122 33.60 -4.82 -5.20
N GLU A 123 33.45 -4.26 -6.40
CA GLU A 123 34.25 -3.14 -6.90
C GLU A 123 33.68 -1.77 -6.48
N TRP A 124 32.42 -1.72 -6.03
CA TRP A 124 31.76 -0.49 -5.57
C TRP A 124 31.99 -0.18 -4.09
N ALA A 125 32.50 -1.13 -3.31
CA ALA A 125 32.87 -0.95 -1.90
C ALA A 125 34.20 -0.20 -1.74
N LEU A 126 34.26 1.00 -2.30
CA LEU A 126 35.49 1.80 -2.36
C LEU A 126 35.71 2.57 -1.05
N PRO A 127 36.97 2.79 -0.63
CA PRO A 127 37.30 3.71 0.45
C PRO A 127 36.85 5.15 0.16
N GLN A 128 36.59 5.96 1.20
CA GLN A 128 36.12 7.34 1.03
C GLN A 128 37.13 8.25 0.31
N ASP A 129 38.41 7.97 0.44
CA ASP A 129 39.51 8.66 -0.21
C ASP A 129 39.66 8.27 -1.69
N HIS A 130 39.07 7.16 -2.13
CA HIS A 130 39.09 6.76 -3.54
C HIS A 130 38.36 7.78 -4.42
N GLN A 131 38.88 8.07 -5.62
CA GLN A 131 38.29 9.11 -6.51
C GLN A 131 36.88 8.76 -6.98
N ARG A 132 36.60 7.46 -7.16
CA ARG A 132 35.30 6.93 -7.60
C ARG A 132 34.34 6.59 -6.45
N HIS A 133 34.63 7.04 -5.23
CA HIS A 133 33.72 6.82 -4.12
C HIS A 133 32.35 7.47 -4.39
N LEU A 134 31.25 6.77 -4.07
CA LEU A 134 29.89 7.21 -4.41
C LEU A 134 29.55 8.62 -3.91
N LEU A 135 30.05 9.00 -2.72
CA LEU A 135 29.83 10.36 -2.15
C LEU A 135 30.59 11.48 -2.88
N LYS A 136 31.54 11.14 -3.75
CA LYS A 136 32.27 12.11 -4.60
C LYS A 136 31.59 12.33 -5.95
N PHE A 137 30.55 11.56 -6.27
CA PHE A 137 29.78 11.82 -7.48
C PHE A 137 28.99 13.12 -7.34
N PRO A 138 28.77 13.84 -8.47
CA PRO A 138 27.86 14.98 -8.51
C PRO A 138 26.49 14.63 -7.91
N GLN A 139 25.88 15.61 -7.24
CA GLN A 139 24.60 15.41 -6.56
C GLN A 139 23.50 14.91 -7.52
N GLU A 140 23.52 15.39 -8.76
CA GLU A 140 22.60 14.97 -9.83
C GLU A 140 22.65 13.46 -10.10
N ILE A 141 23.83 12.85 -10.08
CA ILE A 141 23.99 11.41 -10.28
C ILE A 141 23.44 10.66 -9.07
N ILE A 142 23.74 11.14 -7.86
CA ILE A 142 23.23 10.54 -6.61
C ILE A 142 21.70 10.62 -6.57
N ASP A 143 21.12 11.76 -6.96
CA ASP A 143 19.68 11.98 -6.98
C ASP A 143 19.02 11.13 -8.08
N ALA A 144 19.66 10.98 -9.25
CA ALA A 144 19.18 10.08 -10.30
C ALA A 144 19.14 8.63 -9.79
N ILE A 145 20.24 8.11 -9.23
CA ILE A 145 20.30 6.76 -8.66
C ILE A 145 19.25 6.59 -7.56
N SER A 146 19.17 7.55 -6.64
CA SER A 146 18.21 7.50 -5.53
C SER A 146 16.77 7.56 -6.04
N GLY A 147 16.50 8.33 -7.09
CA GLY A 147 15.20 8.40 -7.75
C GLY A 147 14.80 7.04 -8.31
N TRP A 148 15.68 6.39 -9.08
CA TRP A 148 15.44 5.04 -9.61
C TRP A 148 15.13 4.00 -8.53
N VAL A 149 15.64 4.19 -7.31
CA VAL A 149 15.52 3.23 -6.21
C VAL A 149 14.33 3.53 -5.30
N LEU A 150 13.90 4.79 -5.21
CA LEU A 150 12.94 5.24 -4.20
C LEU A 150 11.63 5.75 -4.79
N THR A 151 11.54 5.96 -6.11
CA THR A 151 10.35 6.53 -6.74
C THR A 151 9.70 5.57 -7.72
N ILE A 152 8.37 5.61 -7.77
CA ILE A 152 7.55 4.86 -8.72
C ILE A 152 6.72 5.86 -9.51
N LYS A 153 6.97 5.96 -10.82
CA LYS A 153 6.39 7.03 -11.67
C LYS A 153 4.94 6.77 -12.08
N ASP A 154 4.51 5.50 -12.11
CA ASP A 154 3.25 5.10 -12.73
C ASP A 154 2.24 4.48 -11.75
N HIS A 155 2.55 4.51 -10.45
CA HIS A 155 1.71 3.88 -9.43
C HIS A 155 1.58 4.77 -8.21
N ALA A 156 0.43 4.67 -7.56
CA ALA A 156 0.22 5.27 -6.25
C ALA A 156 0.58 4.26 -5.14
N ILE A 157 1.37 4.72 -4.18
CA ILE A 157 1.79 3.92 -3.03
C ILE A 157 0.69 4.01 -1.98
N THR A 158 0.09 2.88 -1.65
CA THR A 158 -0.77 2.75 -0.47
C THR A 158 0.10 2.19 0.66
N PRO A 159 0.52 3.01 1.65
CA PRO A 159 1.33 2.53 2.77
C PRO A 159 0.63 1.37 3.50
N ASP A 160 1.36 0.51 4.19
CA ASP A 160 0.75 -0.32 5.23
C ASP A 160 1.25 0.20 6.58
N VAL A 161 0.35 0.89 7.30
CA VAL A 161 0.63 1.48 8.62
C VAL A 161 -0.02 0.67 9.75
N THR A 162 -0.49 -0.55 9.45
CA THR A 162 -1.04 -1.47 10.44
C THR A 162 0.08 -1.96 11.37
N THR A 163 0.04 -1.49 12.62
CA THR A 163 0.99 -1.84 13.68
C THR A 163 0.51 -3.00 14.56
N SER A 164 -0.63 -3.60 14.25
CA SER A 164 -1.29 -4.63 15.06
C SER A 164 -2.00 -5.67 14.20
N ASP A 165 -1.88 -6.93 14.61
CA ASP A 165 -2.41 -8.14 13.97
C ASP A 165 -3.72 -8.62 14.60
N TRP A 166 -4.66 -7.71 14.87
CA TRP A 166 -5.99 -8.06 15.41
C TRP A 166 -6.83 -8.94 14.47
N ALA A 167 -6.48 -9.01 13.19
CA ALA A 167 -7.18 -9.82 12.21
C ALA A 167 -6.76 -11.31 12.26
N GLN A 168 -7.72 -12.20 11.98
CA GLN A 168 -7.54 -13.66 11.81
C GLN A 168 -6.59 -14.04 10.64
N VAL A 169 -5.98 -13.07 9.96
CA VAL A 169 -5.09 -13.27 8.82
C VAL A 169 -3.76 -12.60 9.10
N PHE A 170 -2.73 -13.43 9.25
CA PHE A 170 -1.35 -13.02 9.45
C PHE A 170 -0.87 -12.18 8.26
N LYS A 171 -0.54 -10.90 8.49
CA LYS A 171 0.14 -10.09 7.48
C LYS A 171 1.66 -10.28 7.61
N SER A 172 2.28 -10.87 6.59
CA SER A 172 3.72 -10.67 6.35
C SER A 172 4.02 -9.17 6.29
N HIS A 173 5.22 -8.71 6.68
CA HIS A 173 5.65 -7.29 6.66
C HIS A 173 5.63 -6.65 5.26
N LYS A 174 4.47 -6.57 4.63
CA LYS A 174 4.21 -5.70 3.50
C LYS A 174 4.23 -4.29 4.06
N THR A 175 5.09 -3.45 3.53
CA THR A 175 5.22 -2.06 3.99
C THR A 175 4.37 -1.11 3.15
N TYR A 176 3.92 -1.55 1.98
CA TYR A 176 3.02 -0.84 1.08
C TYR A 176 2.40 -1.78 0.05
N SER A 177 1.35 -1.31 -0.63
CA SER A 177 0.79 -1.86 -1.86
C SER A 177 0.80 -0.80 -2.95
N LEU A 178 0.70 -1.22 -4.22
CA LEU A 178 0.60 -0.30 -5.35
C LEU A 178 -0.83 -0.31 -5.87
N ASP A 179 -1.39 0.88 -6.09
CA ASP A 179 -2.75 1.11 -6.59
C ASP A 179 -3.84 0.38 -5.77
N GLY A 180 -3.59 0.15 -4.48
CA GLY A 180 -4.47 -0.60 -3.60
C GLY A 180 -4.44 -2.12 -3.78
N GLU A 181 -3.63 -2.65 -4.71
CA GLU A 181 -3.51 -4.09 -4.93
C GLU A 181 -2.58 -4.76 -3.89
N GLN A 182 -3.16 -5.56 -3.00
CA GLN A 182 -2.44 -6.34 -1.99
C GLN A 182 -1.79 -7.62 -2.54
N SER A 183 -1.10 -7.56 -3.68
CA SER A 183 -0.38 -8.72 -4.24
C SER A 183 1.11 -8.67 -3.90
N LEU A 184 1.71 -9.79 -3.48
CA LEU A 184 3.18 -9.86 -3.37
C LEU A 184 3.88 -9.59 -4.72
N LYS A 185 3.16 -9.82 -5.84
CA LYS A 185 3.66 -9.54 -7.19
C LYS A 185 3.62 -8.04 -7.53
N SER A 186 2.81 -7.21 -6.85
CA SER A 186 2.77 -5.76 -7.11
C SER A 186 3.96 -5.05 -6.46
N GLU A 187 4.42 -5.52 -5.30
CA GLU A 187 5.57 -4.96 -4.56
C GLU A 187 6.94 -5.31 -5.18
N LEU A 188 7.01 -6.42 -5.89
CA LEU A 188 8.22 -6.96 -6.47
C LEU A 188 8.31 -6.65 -7.97
N SER A 189 9.46 -6.12 -8.40
CA SER A 189 9.81 -6.02 -9.82
C SER A 189 10.73 -7.17 -10.19
N PHE A 190 10.42 -7.83 -11.31
CA PHE A 190 11.40 -8.67 -11.98
C PHE A 190 12.59 -7.78 -12.33
N ASN A 191 13.77 -8.12 -11.79
CA ASN A 191 14.96 -7.32 -11.98
C ASN A 191 15.89 -7.96 -13.00
N THR A 192 16.26 -9.22 -12.78
CA THR A 192 17.22 -9.92 -13.63
C THR A 192 17.07 -11.43 -13.51
N VAL A 193 17.58 -12.16 -14.50
CA VAL A 193 17.83 -13.60 -14.40
C VAL A 193 19.30 -13.80 -14.08
N ILE A 194 19.59 -14.43 -12.95
CA ILE A 194 20.95 -14.87 -12.63
C ILE A 194 21.16 -16.29 -13.13
N THR A 195 22.42 -16.61 -13.43
CA THR A 195 22.86 -17.95 -13.82
C THR A 195 23.77 -18.49 -12.74
N HIS A 196 23.42 -19.63 -12.15
CA HIS A 196 24.18 -20.27 -11.08
C HIS A 196 24.75 -21.61 -11.54
N PRO A 197 26.08 -21.83 -11.49
CA PRO A 197 26.66 -23.13 -11.81
C PRO A 197 26.37 -24.14 -10.70
N CYS A 198 25.80 -25.28 -11.09
CA CYS A 198 25.46 -26.40 -10.23
C CYS A 198 26.13 -27.69 -10.74
N LYS A 199 26.17 -28.73 -9.89
CA LYS A 199 26.70 -30.05 -10.25
C LYS A 199 25.78 -31.15 -9.75
N ASP A 200 25.50 -32.11 -10.62
CA ASP A 200 24.79 -33.34 -10.31
C ASP A 200 25.65 -34.57 -10.71
N GLN A 201 25.03 -35.74 -10.79
CA GLN A 201 25.71 -36.98 -11.17
C GLN A 201 26.09 -37.04 -12.66
N GLU A 202 25.41 -36.27 -13.52
CA GLU A 202 25.61 -36.22 -14.98
C GLU A 202 26.59 -35.11 -15.39
N GLY A 203 26.93 -34.20 -14.49
CA GLY A 203 27.97 -33.20 -14.69
C GLY A 203 27.59 -31.79 -14.25
N THR A 204 28.18 -30.78 -14.89
CA THR A 204 27.87 -29.37 -14.59
C THR A 204 26.60 -28.95 -15.32
N TYR A 205 25.74 -28.20 -14.66
CA TYR A 205 24.58 -27.55 -15.26
C TYR A 205 24.44 -26.12 -14.73
N PHE A 206 23.64 -25.31 -15.40
CA PHE A 206 23.38 -23.93 -15.04
C PHE A 206 21.92 -23.74 -14.65
N GLU A 207 21.69 -23.27 -13.44
CA GLU A 207 20.37 -22.94 -12.96
C GLU A 207 20.08 -21.45 -13.20
N LEU A 208 19.03 -21.17 -13.97
CA LEU A 208 18.51 -19.84 -14.20
C LEU A 208 17.49 -19.52 -13.12
N ARG A 209 17.68 -18.42 -12.39
CA ARG A 209 16.74 -17.99 -11.34
C ARG A 209 16.33 -16.55 -11.57
N LYS A 210 15.02 -16.26 -11.54
CA LYS A 210 14.54 -14.87 -11.53
C LYS A 210 14.83 -14.26 -10.18
N VAL A 211 15.39 -13.07 -10.17
CA VAL A 211 15.58 -12.27 -8.95
C VAL A 211 14.55 -11.17 -8.94
N TYR A 212 13.73 -11.17 -7.89
CA TYR A 212 12.74 -10.14 -7.64
C TYR A 212 13.25 -9.20 -6.56
N ARG A 213 13.22 -7.90 -6.87
CA ARG A 213 13.58 -6.84 -5.92
C ARG A 213 12.35 -5.98 -5.63
N PRO A 214 12.21 -5.42 -4.42
CA PRO A 214 11.19 -4.42 -4.16
C PRO A 214 11.33 -3.27 -5.14
N ARG A 215 10.18 -2.71 -5.52
CA ARG A 215 10.15 -1.50 -6.35
C ARG A 215 10.69 -0.27 -5.63
N ILE A 216 10.65 -0.28 -4.29
CA ILE A 216 11.26 0.74 -3.42
C ILE A 216 12.27 0.07 -2.51
N ASP A 217 13.55 0.43 -2.65
CA ASP A 217 14.60 -0.01 -1.72
C ASP A 217 14.96 1.10 -0.74
N ALA A 218 14.27 1.10 0.40
CA ALA A 218 14.46 2.06 1.47
C ALA A 218 15.77 1.85 2.27
N THR A 219 16.62 0.86 1.93
CA THR A 219 17.91 0.66 2.62
C THR A 219 18.86 1.85 2.46
N LEU A 220 18.70 2.65 1.39
CA LEU A 220 19.42 3.92 1.21
C LEU A 220 19.22 4.90 2.38
N LEU A 221 18.08 4.86 3.06
CA LEU A 221 17.80 5.70 4.23
C LEU A 221 18.69 5.38 5.44
N ARG A 222 19.41 4.25 5.41
CA ARG A 222 20.20 3.73 6.54
C ARG A 222 21.70 3.84 6.33
N VAL A 223 22.16 4.30 5.16
CA VAL A 223 23.59 4.33 4.80
C VAL A 223 24.36 5.39 5.59
N CYS A 224 23.98 6.66 5.44
CA CYS A 224 24.55 7.77 6.21
C CYS A 224 23.56 8.94 6.26
N LYS A 225 23.84 9.95 7.09
CA LYS A 225 22.96 11.12 7.24
C LYS A 225 22.66 11.81 5.91
N ARG A 226 23.67 12.07 5.07
CA ARG A 226 23.49 12.73 3.77
C ARG A 226 22.58 11.93 2.83
N PHE A 227 22.80 10.62 2.73
CA PHE A 227 21.92 9.75 1.94
C PHE A 227 20.52 9.72 2.50
N ARG A 228 20.36 9.55 3.81
CA ARG A 228 19.06 9.54 4.47
C ARG A 228 18.26 10.80 4.20
N ASP A 229 18.88 11.96 4.34
CA ASP A 229 18.17 13.24 4.20
C ASP A 229 17.73 13.45 2.73
N ASN A 230 18.59 13.13 1.75
CA ASN A 230 18.25 13.20 0.32
C ASN A 230 17.20 12.14 -0.09
N ALA A 231 17.40 10.89 0.32
CA ALA A 231 16.50 9.78 0.03
C ALA A 231 15.12 9.99 0.67
N THR A 232 15.05 10.55 1.88
CA THR A 232 13.78 10.92 2.54
C THR A 232 13.02 11.92 1.69
N LYS A 233 13.72 12.96 1.20
CA LYS A 233 13.11 13.95 0.31
C LYS A 233 12.54 13.28 -0.94
N LEU A 234 13.30 12.44 -1.63
CA LEU A 234 12.82 11.76 -2.85
C LEU A 234 11.64 10.82 -2.56
N LEU A 235 11.73 10.01 -1.51
CA LEU A 235 10.68 9.06 -1.13
C LEU A 235 9.34 9.75 -0.86
N TYR A 236 9.32 10.86 -0.12
CA TYR A 236 8.06 11.52 0.23
C TYR A 236 7.62 12.59 -0.76
N LYS A 237 8.56 13.25 -1.45
CA LYS A 237 8.26 14.35 -2.37
C LYS A 237 7.87 13.87 -3.76
N GLU A 238 8.50 12.82 -4.28
CA GLU A 238 8.37 12.44 -5.69
C GLU A 238 7.37 11.29 -5.91
N ASN A 239 6.92 10.62 -4.84
CA ASN A 239 5.90 9.58 -4.93
C ASN A 239 4.49 10.13 -4.71
N VAL A 240 3.51 9.39 -5.23
CA VAL A 240 2.08 9.60 -4.97
C VAL A 240 1.66 8.65 -3.85
N PHE A 241 1.06 9.18 -2.78
CA PHE A 241 0.53 8.35 -1.69
C PHE A 241 -0.99 8.27 -1.76
N HIS A 242 -1.52 7.06 -1.73
CA HIS A 242 -2.94 6.75 -1.88
C HIS A 242 -3.56 6.28 -0.57
N PHE A 243 -4.76 6.80 -0.28
CA PHE A 243 -5.56 6.48 0.90
C PHE A 243 -7.02 6.28 0.51
N ALA A 244 -7.55 5.08 0.73
CA ALA A 244 -8.96 4.78 0.49
C ALA A 244 -9.81 4.99 1.75
N THR A 245 -11.04 5.50 1.63
CA THR A 245 -11.97 5.74 2.75
C THR A 245 -12.62 4.48 3.33
N VAL A 246 -12.14 3.29 2.95
CA VAL A 246 -12.71 2.01 3.38
C VAL A 246 -12.63 1.85 4.90
N ASP A 247 -13.67 1.27 5.51
CA ASP A 247 -13.67 0.96 6.93
C ASP A 247 -12.74 -0.22 7.25
N TRP A 248 -11.48 0.08 7.55
CA TRP A 248 -10.49 -0.89 8.00
C TRP A 248 -10.76 -1.43 9.41
N SER A 249 -11.82 -0.97 10.11
CA SER A 249 -12.18 -1.49 11.44
C SER A 249 -12.52 -2.98 11.43
N ALA A 250 -13.00 -3.52 10.31
CA ALA A 250 -13.36 -4.93 10.18
C ALA A 250 -12.18 -5.86 9.83
N THR A 251 -11.13 -5.36 9.17
CA THR A 251 -10.08 -6.21 8.57
C THR A 251 -8.63 -5.77 8.83
N GLY A 252 -8.37 -4.58 9.37
CA GLY A 252 -7.01 -4.03 9.40
C GLY A 252 -6.60 -3.13 10.57
N SER A 253 -7.50 -2.80 11.49
CA SER A 253 -7.15 -2.08 12.71
C SER A 253 -7.65 -2.82 13.96
N PRO A 254 -6.84 -2.97 15.02
CA PRO A 254 -7.38 -3.38 16.30
C PRO A 254 -8.41 -2.35 16.74
N ILE A 255 -9.55 -2.80 17.26
CA ILE A 255 -10.27 -2.04 18.28
C ILE A 255 -9.24 -1.82 19.39
N SER A 256 -8.76 -0.58 19.52
CA SER A 256 -7.62 -0.28 20.38
C SER A 256 -7.89 -0.73 21.81
N TRP A 257 -6.85 -1.27 22.43
CA TRP A 257 -6.79 -1.89 23.75
C TRP A 257 -6.97 -0.91 24.92
N ILE A 258 -7.52 0.30 24.72
CA ILE A 258 -7.66 1.28 25.81
C ILE A 258 -8.94 1.00 26.58
N ASN A 259 -8.71 0.68 27.85
CA ASN A 259 -9.69 0.56 28.92
C ASN A 259 -10.91 1.47 28.72
N CYS A 260 -12.04 0.87 28.34
CA CYS A 260 -13.35 1.35 28.77
C CYS A 260 -13.46 1.40 30.32
N GLU A 261 -12.49 0.83 31.04
CA GLU A 261 -12.40 0.88 32.51
C GLU A 261 -11.89 2.24 33.06
N ASN A 262 -11.03 2.99 32.35
CA ASN A 262 -10.51 4.28 32.86
C ASN A 262 -11.44 5.45 32.51
N ALA A 263 -12.25 5.31 31.45
CA ALA A 263 -13.37 6.22 31.19
C ALA A 263 -14.44 6.14 32.30
N ARG A 264 -14.48 5.01 33.04
CA ARG A 264 -15.37 4.77 34.18
C ARG A 264 -14.99 5.59 35.41
N GLU A 265 -13.72 5.94 35.61
CA GLU A 265 -13.25 6.68 36.79
C GLU A 265 -13.21 8.20 36.59
N ARG A 266 -13.17 8.70 35.35
CA ARG A 266 -13.11 10.16 35.07
C ARG A 266 -14.46 10.85 34.93
N ILE A 267 -15.56 10.11 34.76
CA ILE A 267 -16.90 10.69 34.82
C ILE A 267 -17.34 10.67 36.28
N GLY A 268 -16.83 11.63 37.03
CA GLY A 268 -17.33 11.94 38.36
C GLY A 268 -18.77 12.43 38.27
N ASN A 269 -19.70 11.63 38.79
CA ASN A 269 -20.95 11.94 39.49
C ASN A 269 -21.92 13.05 39.03
N ASP A 270 -21.75 13.74 37.90
CA ASP A 270 -22.79 14.66 37.43
C ASP A 270 -23.11 14.46 35.93
N LEU A 271 -24.39 14.15 35.70
CA LEU A 271 -25.11 13.79 34.48
C LEU A 271 -25.01 12.32 34.00
N ASP A 272 -26.16 11.65 34.11
CA ASP A 272 -26.52 10.34 33.55
C ASP A 272 -26.38 10.29 32.01
N PHE A 273 -25.15 10.19 31.50
CA PHE A 273 -24.90 9.63 30.17
C PHE A 273 -24.67 8.13 30.31
N ILE A 274 -25.61 7.35 29.76
CA ILE A 274 -25.56 5.89 29.68
C ILE A 274 -24.23 5.47 29.02
N GLN A 275 -23.33 4.88 29.80
CA GLN A 275 -22.03 4.35 29.37
C GLN A 275 -22.23 3.13 28.46
N HIS A 276 -22.20 3.34 27.15
CA HIS A 276 -21.91 2.26 26.22
C HIS A 276 -20.39 1.97 26.27
N PRO A 277 -19.95 0.70 26.17
CA PRO A 277 -18.58 0.41 25.75
C PRO A 277 -18.28 1.22 24.48
N LEU A 278 -17.02 1.38 24.08
CA LEU A 278 -16.70 1.65 22.67
C LEU A 278 -17.12 0.43 21.81
N SER A 279 -18.39 0.05 21.87
CA SER A 279 -19.07 -0.88 20.99
C SER A 279 -19.28 -0.13 19.72
N GLU A 280 -18.35 -0.31 18.77
CA GLU A 280 -18.52 0.11 17.37
C GLU A 280 -19.34 1.39 17.26
N THR A 281 -19.01 2.42 18.07
CA THR A 281 -19.77 3.67 18.02
C THR A 281 -19.58 4.07 16.57
N PRO A 282 -20.63 4.05 15.72
CA PRO A 282 -20.48 4.16 14.29
C PRO A 282 -19.59 5.37 14.10
N LEU A 283 -18.37 5.15 13.58
CA LEU A 283 -17.31 6.17 13.60
C LEU A 283 -17.98 7.46 13.16
N LEU A 284 -18.07 8.42 14.09
CA LEU A 284 -19.10 9.47 14.23
C LEU A 284 -19.63 10.14 12.95
N LEU A 285 -18.93 10.03 11.82
CA LEU A 285 -19.27 10.58 10.52
C LEU A 285 -20.53 9.95 9.89
N THR A 286 -20.80 8.65 10.04
CA THR A 286 -21.96 8.04 9.34
C THR A 286 -23.33 8.39 9.92
N GLN A 287 -23.39 9.02 11.10
CA GLN A 287 -24.65 9.27 11.81
C GLN A 287 -25.18 10.71 11.70
N PHE A 288 -24.44 11.64 11.08
CA PHE A 288 -24.81 13.07 11.08
C PHE A 288 -25.76 13.53 9.96
N HIS A 289 -26.33 12.62 9.16
CA HIS A 289 -27.31 12.99 8.13
C HIS A 289 -28.72 13.30 8.66
N ASP A 290 -28.91 13.46 9.98
CA ASP A 290 -30.20 13.89 10.54
C ASP A 290 -30.54 15.35 10.17
N THR A 291 -29.55 16.18 9.82
CA THR A 291 -29.76 17.54 9.32
C THR A 291 -29.15 17.73 7.93
N TRP A 292 -29.95 17.47 6.90
CA TRP A 292 -29.79 17.90 5.49
C TRP A 292 -28.38 17.75 4.85
N PRO A 293 -28.19 16.90 3.82
CA PRO A 293 -26.86 16.55 3.29
C PRO A 293 -26.06 17.71 2.65
N PHE A 294 -26.65 18.89 2.50
CA PHE A 294 -26.02 20.08 1.93
C PHE A 294 -25.64 21.15 2.97
N GLY A 295 -25.83 20.90 4.27
CA GLY A 295 -25.40 21.80 5.32
C GLY A 295 -23.87 21.92 5.39
N SER A 296 -23.36 23.09 5.83
CA SER A 296 -21.95 23.26 6.14
C SER A 296 -21.58 22.38 7.33
N PHE A 297 -20.95 21.23 7.07
CA PHE A 297 -20.37 20.41 8.12
C PHE A 297 -19.07 21.06 8.57
N GLU A 298 -19.05 21.60 9.79
CA GLU A 298 -17.80 21.88 10.48
C GLU A 298 -17.30 20.57 11.09
N PRO A 299 -16.14 20.04 10.64
CA PRO A 299 -15.58 18.85 11.26
C PRO A 299 -15.38 19.11 12.75
N ASP A 300 -15.70 18.11 13.57
CA ASP A 300 -15.54 18.20 15.02
C ASP A 300 -14.12 18.70 15.35
N TYR A 301 -14.05 19.94 15.84
CA TYR A 301 -12.81 20.61 16.17
C TYR A 301 -11.97 19.79 17.16
N LEU A 302 -12.62 18.99 18.02
CA LEU A 302 -11.94 18.10 18.95
C LEU A 302 -11.25 16.94 18.22
N ALA A 303 -11.91 16.32 17.22
CA ALA A 303 -11.33 15.25 16.44
C ALA A 303 -10.09 15.71 15.64
N VAL A 304 -10.16 16.91 15.05
CA VAL A 304 -9.02 17.51 14.32
C VAL A 304 -7.85 17.79 15.28
N ASN A 305 -8.11 18.38 16.45
CA ASN A 305 -7.06 18.68 17.42
C ASN A 305 -6.42 17.44 18.03
N ASP A 306 -7.22 16.40 18.31
CA ASP A 306 -6.72 15.12 18.81
C ASP A 306 -5.80 14.47 17.76
N ALA A 307 -6.20 14.45 16.49
CA ALA A 307 -5.37 13.94 15.40
C ALA A 307 -4.05 14.70 15.29
N VAL A 308 -4.09 16.03 15.38
CA VAL A 308 -2.89 16.89 15.27
C VAL A 308 -1.96 16.67 16.44
N ARG A 309 -2.49 16.65 17.67
CA ARG A 309 -1.71 16.38 18.87
C ARG A 309 -1.00 15.03 18.78
N LEU A 310 -1.70 14.00 18.29
CA LEU A 310 -1.15 12.66 18.08
C LEU A 310 -0.03 12.60 17.05
N ILE A 311 -0.13 13.40 15.98
CA ILE A 311 0.89 13.46 14.93
C ILE A 311 2.10 14.30 15.38
N GLU A 312 1.88 15.33 16.20
CA GLU A 312 2.95 16.17 16.74
C GLU A 312 3.67 15.53 17.93
N SER A 313 3.00 14.68 18.71
CA SER A 313 3.62 13.91 19.79
C SER A 313 4.58 12.88 19.18
N SER A 314 5.88 13.13 19.24
CA SER A 314 6.91 12.18 18.82
C SER A 314 6.96 11.00 19.79
N GLY A 315 6.25 9.91 19.50
CA GLY A 315 6.26 8.70 20.33
C GLY A 315 5.09 7.76 20.06
N THR A 316 5.10 6.59 20.71
CA THR A 316 3.91 5.73 20.77
C THR A 316 2.82 6.51 21.49
N PRO A 317 1.68 6.79 20.84
CA PRO A 317 0.65 7.63 21.44
C PRO A 317 0.13 6.99 22.73
N VAL A 318 0.17 7.75 23.83
CA VAL A 318 -0.57 7.41 25.04
C VAL A 318 -2.02 7.80 24.77
N LEU A 319 -2.82 6.85 24.30
CA LEU A 319 -4.22 7.07 23.92
C LEU A 319 -5.12 7.50 25.11
N GLU A 320 -4.60 7.51 26.35
CA GLU A 320 -5.29 8.07 27.53
C GLU A 320 -5.56 9.58 27.41
N ASP A 321 -4.88 10.27 26.49
CA ASP A 321 -5.03 11.71 26.25
C ASP A 321 -5.97 12.05 25.07
N CYS A 322 -6.52 11.05 24.37
CA CYS A 322 -7.38 11.24 23.20
C CYS A 322 -8.83 10.94 23.56
N ARG A 323 -9.73 11.92 23.34
CA ARG A 323 -11.17 11.70 23.55
C ARG A 323 -11.78 10.89 22.41
N PHE A 324 -11.21 11.01 21.21
CA PHE A 324 -11.69 10.31 20.03
C PHE A 324 -10.59 9.44 19.42
N ALA A 325 -10.77 8.11 19.49
CA ALA A 325 -9.87 7.14 18.86
C ALA A 325 -9.97 7.10 17.33
N TYR A 326 -10.71 8.02 16.70
CA TYR A 326 -10.92 8.06 15.24
C TYR A 326 -9.60 8.05 14.47
N SER A 327 -8.65 8.86 14.92
CA SER A 327 -7.33 9.00 14.30
C SER A 327 -6.46 7.75 14.36
N TYR A 328 -6.78 6.84 15.28
CA TYR A 328 -6.11 5.56 15.38
C TYR A 328 -6.61 4.55 14.33
N HIS A 329 -7.82 4.73 13.80
CA HIS A 329 -8.42 3.85 12.80
C HIS A 329 -8.27 4.37 11.36
N ASP A 330 -8.02 5.67 11.21
CA ASP A 330 -7.86 6.31 9.91
C ASP A 330 -6.46 6.08 9.32
N HIS A 331 -6.40 5.52 8.10
CA HIS A 331 -5.15 5.13 7.46
C HIS A 331 -4.25 6.33 7.13
N PHE A 332 -4.84 7.45 6.70
CA PHE A 332 -4.11 8.67 6.40
C PHE A 332 -3.51 9.27 7.67
N PHE A 333 -4.26 9.31 8.78
CA PHE A 333 -3.75 9.87 10.03
C PHE A 333 -2.65 9.02 10.65
N ARG A 334 -2.79 7.69 10.63
CA ARG A 334 -1.73 6.78 11.05
C ARG A 334 -0.46 6.94 10.22
N PHE A 335 -0.60 7.15 8.91
CA PHE A 335 0.54 7.44 8.06
C PHE A 335 1.22 8.74 8.46
N LEU A 336 0.47 9.83 8.61
CA LEU A 336 1.03 11.11 9.06
C LEU A 336 1.71 11.00 10.43
N GLN A 337 1.14 10.24 11.36
CA GLN A 337 1.74 9.97 12.66
C GLN A 337 3.06 9.19 12.51
N THR A 338 3.07 8.17 11.65
CA THR A 338 4.25 7.31 11.42
C THR A 338 5.40 8.08 10.80
N ILE A 339 5.12 8.96 9.84
CA ILE A 339 6.17 9.72 9.15
C ILE A 339 6.58 10.98 9.93
N GLY A 340 5.67 11.51 10.74
CA GLY A 340 5.83 12.73 11.52
C GLY A 340 5.67 14.01 10.69
N LYS A 341 5.46 15.13 11.39
CA LYS A 341 5.20 16.46 10.80
C LYS A 341 6.23 16.90 9.76
N GLU A 342 7.52 16.71 10.02
CA GLU A 342 8.57 17.18 9.10
C GLU A 342 8.54 16.48 7.74
N LYS A 343 8.20 15.18 7.71
CA LYS A 343 8.08 14.41 6.47
C LYS A 343 6.72 14.68 5.79
N ALA A 344 5.66 14.91 6.57
CA ALA A 344 4.36 15.30 6.05
C ALA A 344 4.44 16.59 5.20
N LYS A 345 5.26 17.58 5.62
CA LYS A 345 5.50 18.80 4.84
C LYS A 345 6.16 18.54 3.48
N MET A 346 6.81 17.40 3.28
CA MET A 346 7.49 17.06 2.02
C MET A 346 6.55 16.49 0.97
N LEU A 347 5.39 15.98 1.38
CA LEU A 347 4.41 15.36 0.48
C LEU A 347 3.98 16.36 -0.60
N LYS A 348 4.13 15.99 -1.87
CA LYS A 348 3.70 16.82 -3.02
C LYS A 348 2.39 16.36 -3.63
N THR A 349 2.14 15.05 -3.62
CA THR A 349 0.96 14.47 -4.24
C THR A 349 0.27 13.50 -3.29
N LEU A 350 -1.03 13.72 -3.08
CA LEU A 350 -1.92 12.81 -2.35
C LEU A 350 -3.06 12.36 -3.26
N GLN A 351 -3.43 11.10 -3.13
CA GLN A 351 -4.59 10.51 -3.79
C GLN A 351 -5.55 9.95 -2.74
N PHE A 352 -6.81 10.34 -2.84
CA PHE A 352 -7.87 9.79 -2.01
C PHE A 352 -8.89 9.09 -2.88
N SER A 353 -9.32 7.90 -2.48
CA SER A 353 -10.40 7.18 -3.15
C SER A 353 -11.50 6.81 -2.15
N GLY A 354 -12.74 6.75 -2.60
CA GLY A 354 -13.82 6.37 -1.70
C GLY A 354 -15.20 6.38 -2.34
N THR A 355 -16.15 5.81 -1.63
CA THR A 355 -17.57 5.83 -1.99
C THR A 355 -18.20 7.09 -1.43
N VAL A 356 -18.98 7.77 -2.25
CA VAL A 356 -19.88 8.83 -1.78
C VAL A 356 -21.17 8.15 -1.35
N VAL A 357 -21.41 8.14 -0.05
CA VAL A 357 -22.51 7.39 0.58
C VAL A 357 -23.74 8.28 0.64
N LEU A 358 -24.82 7.83 0.02
CA LEU A 358 -26.11 8.53 -0.02
C LEU A 358 -27.22 7.78 0.72
N HIS A 359 -27.00 6.52 1.11
CA HIS A 359 -27.96 5.75 1.89
C HIS A 359 -27.83 5.96 3.39
N LYS A 360 -28.96 5.86 4.09
CA LYS A 360 -28.98 5.79 5.56
C LYS A 360 -28.66 4.37 6.00
N CYS A 361 -27.45 4.20 6.51
CA CYS A 361 -27.00 2.97 7.16
C CYS A 361 -27.58 2.91 8.58
N HIS A 362 -28.85 2.52 8.73
CA HIS A 362 -29.39 2.19 10.04
C HIS A 362 -28.80 0.85 10.50
N GLY A 363 -28.12 0.85 11.64
CA GLY A 363 -27.40 -0.33 12.17
C GLY A 363 -28.27 -1.57 12.43
N ASN A 364 -29.59 -1.48 12.23
CA ASN A 364 -30.56 -2.57 12.36
C ASN A 364 -31.35 -2.85 11.07
N ASP A 365 -31.11 -2.14 9.97
CA ASP A 365 -31.94 -2.26 8.77
C ASP A 365 -31.52 -3.46 7.90
N LEU A 366 -32.53 -4.25 7.52
CA LEU A 366 -32.47 -5.49 6.74
C LEU A 366 -31.84 -5.33 5.34
N VAL A 367 -31.56 -4.10 4.89
CA VAL A 367 -30.97 -3.79 3.59
C VAL A 367 -29.48 -4.13 3.56
N HIS A 368 -28.81 -4.03 4.70
CA HIS A 368 -27.47 -4.59 4.85
C HIS A 368 -27.61 -6.04 5.32
N PHE A 369 -27.22 -7.00 4.48
CA PHE A 369 -26.93 -8.33 4.98
C PHE A 369 -26.01 -8.18 6.21
N PRO A 370 -26.23 -8.92 7.31
CA PRO A 370 -25.68 -8.65 8.65
C PRO A 370 -24.14 -8.74 8.77
N LYS A 371 -23.41 -8.72 7.65
CA LYS A 371 -21.96 -8.77 7.54
C LYS A 371 -21.33 -7.57 6.80
N PHE A 372 -22.09 -6.70 6.13
CA PHE A 372 -21.51 -5.60 5.37
C PHE A 372 -21.69 -4.28 6.09
N LYS A 373 -20.62 -3.81 6.77
CA LYS A 373 -20.54 -2.44 7.24
C LYS A 373 -20.46 -1.50 6.04
N CYS A 374 -21.35 -0.51 6.04
CA CYS A 374 -21.37 0.61 5.13
C CYS A 374 -19.99 1.31 5.09
N PRO A 375 -19.41 1.62 3.91
CA PRO A 375 -18.14 2.31 3.83
C PRO A 375 -18.24 3.71 4.42
N LYS A 376 -17.12 4.31 4.82
CA LYS A 376 -17.14 5.72 5.26
C LYS A 376 -17.38 6.62 4.05
N ASP A 377 -18.21 7.63 4.25
CA ASP A 377 -18.47 8.64 3.23
C ASP A 377 -17.20 9.40 2.85
N LEU A 378 -16.93 9.47 1.54
CA LEU A 378 -15.78 10.17 0.99
C LEU A 378 -15.83 11.67 1.28
N VAL A 379 -17.00 12.31 1.17
CA VAL A 379 -17.14 13.77 1.34
C VAL A 379 -16.83 14.17 2.78
N ASP A 380 -17.41 13.47 3.75
CA ASP A 380 -17.17 13.74 5.17
C ASP A 380 -15.72 13.46 5.58
N THR A 381 -15.12 12.41 5.03
CA THR A 381 -13.70 12.11 5.23
C THR A 381 -12.81 13.23 4.69
N LEU A 382 -13.10 13.74 3.48
CA LEU A 382 -12.35 14.86 2.89
C LEU A 382 -12.48 16.14 3.71
N ARG A 383 -13.69 16.45 4.22
CA ARG A 383 -13.91 17.61 5.10
C ARG A 383 -13.03 17.57 6.34
N LEU A 384 -12.88 16.38 6.93
CA LEU A 384 -11.98 16.16 8.07
C LEU A 384 -10.50 16.31 7.68
N TYR A 385 -10.10 15.88 6.48
CA TYR A 385 -8.71 15.93 6.04
C TYR A 385 -8.22 17.34 5.68
N ILE A 386 -9.09 18.23 5.19
CA ILE A 386 -8.72 19.59 4.77
C ILE A 386 -7.96 20.39 5.85
N PRO A 387 -8.44 20.53 7.10
CA PRO A 387 -7.71 21.28 8.13
C PRO A 387 -6.35 20.65 8.45
N ILE A 388 -6.26 19.33 8.43
CA ILE A 388 -5.04 18.56 8.72
C ILE A 388 -4.02 18.73 7.59
N ILE A 389 -4.46 18.63 6.33
CA ILE A 389 -3.62 18.87 5.15
C ILE A 389 -3.04 20.29 5.19
N ASN A 390 -3.88 21.29 5.46
CA ASN A 390 -3.45 22.68 5.54
C ASN A 390 -2.39 22.94 6.63
N MET A 391 -2.41 22.17 7.70
CA MET A 391 -1.51 22.35 8.83
C MET A 391 -0.22 21.53 8.72
N LEU A 392 -0.31 20.29 8.23
CA LEU A 392 0.80 19.32 8.27
C LEU A 392 1.41 19.08 6.89
N CYS A 393 0.61 19.11 5.83
CA CYS A 393 1.04 18.80 4.46
C CYS A 393 1.32 20.08 3.66
N THR A 394 2.09 21.01 4.23
CA THR A 394 2.29 22.35 3.65
C THR A 394 3.05 22.37 2.32
N GLY A 395 3.66 21.25 1.92
CA GLY A 395 4.28 21.07 0.61
C GLY A 395 3.34 20.54 -0.47
N LEU A 396 2.08 20.18 -0.15
CA LEU A 396 1.16 19.51 -1.06
C LEU A 396 0.80 20.42 -2.23
N GLU A 397 1.05 19.95 -3.45
CA GLU A 397 0.81 20.70 -4.70
C GLU A 397 -0.23 20.03 -5.59
N ARG A 398 -0.37 18.71 -5.53
CA ARG A 398 -1.32 17.95 -6.34
C ARG A 398 -2.22 17.10 -5.45
N LEU A 399 -3.52 17.19 -5.68
CA LEU A 399 -4.53 16.38 -5.01
C LEU A 399 -5.34 15.63 -6.06
N VAL A 400 -5.44 14.32 -5.90
CA VAL A 400 -6.20 13.43 -6.78
C VAL A 400 -7.34 12.83 -5.97
N ILE A 401 -8.57 12.92 -6.47
CA ILE A 401 -9.77 12.37 -5.83
C ILE A 401 -10.42 11.38 -6.79
N GLU A 402 -10.63 10.16 -6.32
CA GLU A 402 -11.30 9.09 -7.05
C GLU A 402 -12.62 8.75 -6.36
N VAL A 403 -13.70 9.02 -7.06
CA VAL A 403 -15.05 8.90 -6.57
C VAL A 403 -15.67 7.62 -7.07
N GLN A 404 -16.19 6.81 -6.15
CA GLN A 404 -17.02 5.66 -6.45
C GLN A 404 -18.47 5.98 -6.10
N LYS A 405 -19.39 5.52 -6.95
CA LYS A 405 -20.82 5.61 -6.70
C LYS A 405 -21.23 4.67 -5.58
N ASP A 406 -22.22 5.11 -4.81
CA ASP A 406 -22.89 4.27 -3.84
C ASP A 406 -23.53 3.04 -4.52
N PRO A 407 -23.14 1.81 -4.16
CA PRO A 407 -23.80 0.61 -4.69
C PRO A 407 -25.21 0.39 -4.12
N HIS A 408 -25.56 1.05 -3.01
CA HIS A 408 -26.80 0.83 -2.28
C HIS A 408 -27.64 2.09 -2.24
N LEU A 409 -28.07 2.60 -3.40
CA LEU A 409 -28.91 3.81 -3.46
C LEU A 409 -30.23 3.64 -2.70
N ASP A 410 -30.46 4.53 -1.72
CA ASP A 410 -31.72 4.63 -0.99
C ASP A 410 -32.74 5.45 -1.80
N TRP A 411 -33.55 4.76 -2.60
CA TRP A 411 -34.58 5.37 -3.45
C TRP A 411 -35.53 6.34 -2.72
N PRO A 412 -36.05 6.02 -1.52
CA PRO A 412 -36.79 6.97 -0.68
C PRO A 412 -36.06 8.29 -0.42
N LEU A 413 -34.79 8.25 -0.05
CA LEU A 413 -33.96 9.45 0.21
C LEU A 413 -33.76 10.28 -1.07
N LEU A 414 -33.59 9.61 -2.21
CA LEU A 414 -33.48 10.28 -3.51
C LEU A 414 -34.77 11.02 -3.90
N LEU A 415 -35.94 10.50 -3.52
CA LEU A 415 -37.24 11.14 -3.75
C LEU A 415 -37.43 12.39 -2.87
N GLU A 416 -37.02 12.34 -1.60
CA GLU A 416 -37.07 13.50 -0.70
C GLU A 416 -36.11 14.63 -1.12
N LEU A 417 -34.96 14.28 -1.73
CA LEU A 417 -33.94 15.25 -2.17
C LEU A 417 -34.24 15.91 -3.53
N GLY A 418 -35.46 15.76 -4.05
CA GLY A 418 -35.97 16.54 -5.18
C GLY A 418 -35.33 16.18 -6.52
N PHE A 419 -35.30 14.88 -6.86
CA PHE A 419 -34.67 14.32 -8.06
C PHE A 419 -35.18 14.86 -9.42
N LEU A 420 -36.22 15.70 -9.46
CA LEU A 420 -36.94 16.01 -10.71
C LEU A 420 -36.55 17.31 -11.42
N ASP A 421 -35.92 18.30 -10.78
CA ASP A 421 -35.88 19.66 -11.36
C ASP A 421 -34.51 20.18 -11.86
N SER A 422 -33.38 19.53 -11.55
CA SER A 422 -32.05 20.16 -11.78
C SER A 422 -31.12 19.52 -12.81
N GLY A 423 -31.48 18.43 -13.47
CA GLY A 423 -30.60 17.71 -14.43
C GLY A 423 -29.35 17.05 -13.82
N MET A 424 -28.88 17.49 -12.65
CA MET A 424 -27.80 16.88 -11.86
C MET A 424 -28.33 15.87 -10.86
N SER A 425 -27.64 14.73 -10.73
CA SER A 425 -27.96 13.73 -9.70
C SER A 425 -27.63 14.24 -8.29
N VAL A 426 -28.31 13.72 -7.27
CA VAL A 426 -28.02 14.02 -5.86
C VAL A 426 -26.54 13.78 -5.52
N HIS A 427 -25.98 12.70 -6.06
CA HIS A 427 -24.55 12.36 -5.95
C HIS A 427 -23.65 13.48 -6.48
N GLN A 428 -23.98 14.02 -7.66
CA GLN A 428 -23.24 15.14 -8.25
C GLN A 428 -23.35 16.39 -7.38
N LYS A 429 -24.56 16.76 -6.92
CA LYS A 429 -24.74 17.92 -6.03
C LYS A 429 -23.90 17.81 -4.76
N TYR A 430 -23.87 16.62 -4.15
CA TYR A 430 -23.17 16.40 -2.90
C TYR A 430 -21.65 16.54 -3.08
N ILE A 431 -21.09 15.97 -4.14
CA ILE A 431 -19.68 16.16 -4.51
C ILE A 431 -19.40 17.62 -4.86
N THR A 432 -20.22 18.26 -5.68
CA THR A 432 -20.05 19.67 -6.06
C THR A 432 -19.97 20.58 -4.83
N SER A 433 -20.75 20.30 -3.77
CA SER A 433 -20.69 21.07 -2.52
C SER A 433 -19.29 21.08 -1.89
N VAL A 434 -18.60 19.93 -1.88
CA VAL A 434 -17.23 19.84 -1.32
C VAL A 434 -16.20 20.44 -2.28
N LEU A 435 -16.39 20.25 -3.59
CA LEU A 435 -15.46 20.76 -4.62
C LEU A 435 -15.44 22.29 -4.67
N GLU A 436 -16.62 22.92 -4.59
CA GLU A 436 -16.77 24.37 -4.73
C GLU A 436 -16.70 25.12 -3.38
N GLY A 437 -16.99 24.44 -2.28
CA GLY A 437 -16.90 24.98 -0.93
C GLY A 437 -15.59 24.61 -0.25
N ASP A 438 -15.56 23.41 0.35
CA ASP A 438 -14.54 23.02 1.32
C ASP A 438 -13.15 22.86 0.71
N LEU A 439 -13.02 22.21 -0.45
CA LEU A 439 -11.70 21.99 -1.06
C LEU A 439 -10.99 23.29 -1.40
N ARG A 440 -11.72 24.37 -1.73
CA ARG A 440 -11.11 25.68 -1.99
C ARG A 440 -10.40 26.26 -0.76
N LYS A 441 -10.68 25.75 0.45
CA LYS A 441 -9.95 26.09 1.68
C LYS A 441 -8.52 25.52 1.71
N LEU A 442 -8.17 24.58 0.83
CA LEU A 442 -6.80 24.02 0.73
C LEU A 442 -5.83 25.10 0.26
N LYS A 443 -4.80 25.40 1.06
CA LYS A 443 -3.93 26.56 0.84
C LYS A 443 -2.83 26.33 -0.20
N THR A 444 -2.31 25.11 -0.30
CA THR A 444 -1.07 24.82 -1.03
C THR A 444 -1.28 24.09 -2.35
N VAL A 445 -2.43 23.41 -2.50
CA VAL A 445 -2.76 22.64 -3.71
C VAL A 445 -2.85 23.55 -4.92
N LYS A 446 -2.20 23.17 -6.01
CA LYS A 446 -2.17 23.89 -7.30
C LYS A 446 -2.89 23.11 -8.39
N ILE A 447 -2.83 21.78 -8.30
CA ILE A 447 -3.41 20.86 -9.28
C ILE A 447 -4.42 19.99 -8.55
N LEU A 448 -5.69 20.09 -8.96
CA LEU A 448 -6.75 19.19 -8.54
C LEU A 448 -7.11 18.30 -9.73
N GLU A 449 -7.22 16.99 -9.47
CA GLU A 449 -7.76 16.04 -10.44
C GLU A 449 -8.85 15.22 -9.77
N VAL A 450 -9.99 15.09 -10.44
CA VAL A 450 -11.15 14.37 -9.91
C VAL A 450 -11.63 13.40 -10.96
N TYR A 451 -11.84 12.16 -10.54
CA TYR A 451 -12.20 11.06 -11.41
C TYR A 451 -13.36 10.27 -10.83
N GLU A 452 -14.21 9.77 -11.71
CA GLU A 452 -15.17 8.73 -11.39
C GLU A 452 -14.54 7.37 -11.70
N VAL A 453 -14.70 6.42 -10.77
CA VAL A 453 -14.19 5.06 -10.89
C VAL A 453 -15.35 4.07 -10.81
N PHE A 454 -15.40 3.14 -11.76
CA PHE A 454 -16.42 2.10 -11.80
C PHE A 454 -15.84 0.78 -12.34
N GLU A 455 -16.44 -0.33 -11.88
CA GLU A 455 -16.10 -1.68 -12.32
C GLU A 455 -16.61 -1.90 -13.75
N VAL A 456 -15.73 -2.40 -14.64
CA VAL A 456 -16.13 -2.89 -15.95
C VAL A 456 -16.21 -4.41 -15.87
N GLU A 457 -17.40 -4.96 -16.14
CA GLU A 457 -17.55 -6.40 -16.33
C GLU A 457 -16.86 -6.80 -17.65
N ASP A 458 -15.83 -7.64 -17.55
CA ASP A 458 -15.20 -8.24 -18.72
C ASP A 458 -16.18 -9.23 -19.37
N ALA A 459 -16.74 -8.86 -20.53
CA ALA A 459 -17.62 -9.71 -21.34
C ALA A 459 -16.94 -11.01 -21.87
N ALA A 460 -15.67 -11.26 -21.53
CA ALA A 460 -14.87 -12.38 -22.01
C ALA A 460 -14.74 -13.56 -21.02
N SER A 461 -15.34 -13.53 -19.83
CA SER A 461 -15.15 -14.57 -18.80
C SER A 461 -16.02 -15.84 -18.97
N ALA A 462 -16.44 -16.17 -20.19
CA ALA A 462 -17.20 -17.41 -20.47
C ALA A 462 -16.32 -18.64 -20.77
N ALA A 463 -15.01 -18.56 -20.54
CA ALA A 463 -14.10 -19.70 -20.67
C ALA A 463 -13.74 -20.26 -19.27
N GLU A 464 -13.82 -21.59 -19.14
CA GLU A 464 -13.60 -22.33 -17.89
C GLU A 464 -12.26 -21.97 -17.20
N PRO A 465 -12.23 -21.91 -15.85
CA PRO A 465 -11.03 -21.53 -15.13
C PRO A 465 -9.95 -22.62 -15.23
N SER A 466 -8.80 -22.29 -15.84
CA SER A 466 -7.58 -23.09 -15.69
C SER A 466 -6.95 -22.84 -14.31
N VAL A 467 -6.29 -23.87 -13.78
CA VAL A 467 -5.77 -23.97 -12.40
C VAL A 467 -4.68 -22.92 -12.07
N ASP A 468 -4.17 -22.18 -13.06
CA ASP A 468 -3.10 -21.19 -12.89
C ASP A 468 -3.52 -19.73 -13.15
N ASN A 469 -4.81 -19.44 -13.35
CA ASN A 469 -5.23 -18.06 -13.59
C ASN A 469 -5.26 -17.24 -12.28
N PRO A 470 -4.59 -16.06 -12.22
CA PRO A 470 -4.79 -15.12 -11.12
C PRO A 470 -6.28 -14.73 -11.07
N GLU A 471 -6.81 -14.46 -9.87
CA GLU A 471 -8.17 -13.97 -9.68
C GLU A 471 -8.54 -12.93 -10.74
N PRO A 472 -9.77 -12.97 -11.31
CA PRO A 472 -10.18 -12.05 -12.35
C PRO A 472 -9.95 -10.63 -11.86
N ARG A 473 -9.02 -9.94 -12.52
CA ARG A 473 -8.72 -8.54 -12.23
C ARG A 473 -9.99 -7.76 -12.50
N LYS A 474 -10.57 -7.17 -11.46
CA LYS A 474 -11.63 -6.17 -11.64
C LYS A 474 -10.99 -5.00 -12.37
N LEU A 475 -11.23 -4.89 -13.68
CA LEU A 475 -10.79 -3.75 -14.45
C LEU A 475 -11.62 -2.54 -14.02
N MET A 476 -10.98 -1.66 -13.25
CA MET A 476 -11.55 -0.37 -12.90
C MET A 476 -11.30 0.58 -14.06
N LYS A 477 -12.37 1.15 -14.62
CA LYS A 477 -12.26 2.26 -15.57
C LYS A 477 -12.29 3.57 -14.80
N ARG A 478 -11.47 4.51 -15.27
CA ARG A 478 -11.33 5.84 -14.69
C ARG A 478 -11.70 6.88 -15.74
N GLU A 479 -12.67 7.72 -15.41
CA GLU A 479 -13.12 8.82 -16.28
C GLU A 479 -13.02 10.14 -15.52
N LYS A 480 -12.69 11.22 -16.23
CA LYS A 480 -12.61 12.55 -15.60
C LYS A 480 -14.03 12.97 -15.20
N LEU A 481 -14.20 13.46 -13.98
CA LEU A 481 -15.51 13.84 -13.49
C LEU A 481 -15.84 15.27 -13.96
N ASP A 482 -16.71 15.41 -14.95
CA ASP A 482 -17.00 16.69 -15.62
C ASP A 482 -17.49 17.79 -14.66
N ILE A 483 -18.29 17.41 -13.65
CA ILE A 483 -18.80 18.35 -12.64
C ILE A 483 -17.69 19.00 -11.80
N ALA A 484 -16.46 18.47 -11.85
CA ALA A 484 -15.32 19.02 -11.14
C ALA A 484 -14.57 20.10 -11.92
N GLU A 485 -14.85 20.30 -13.22
CA GLU A 485 -14.10 21.26 -14.04
C GLU A 485 -14.08 22.69 -13.46
N PRO A 486 -15.19 23.25 -12.92
CA PRO A 486 -15.15 24.56 -12.29
C PRO A 486 -14.15 24.66 -11.13
N ALA A 487 -14.06 23.63 -10.29
CA ALA A 487 -13.10 23.57 -9.19
C ALA A 487 -11.66 23.38 -9.72
N ILE A 488 -11.46 22.51 -10.71
CA ILE A 488 -10.16 22.29 -11.35
C ILE A 488 -9.61 23.59 -11.96
N VAL A 489 -10.44 24.33 -12.69
CA VAL A 489 -10.09 25.64 -13.27
C VAL A 489 -9.74 26.64 -12.16
N TRP A 490 -10.53 26.68 -11.08
CA TRP A 490 -10.24 27.57 -9.95
C TRP A 490 -8.84 27.34 -9.34
N PHE A 491 -8.44 26.07 -9.15
CA PHE A 491 -7.10 25.74 -8.64
C PHE A 491 -5.99 26.15 -9.63
N ARG A 492 -6.21 25.92 -10.94
CA ARG A 492 -5.28 26.30 -12.00
C ARG A 492 -5.09 27.82 -12.08
N ASP A 493 -6.18 28.59 -12.00
CA ASP A 493 -6.17 30.04 -12.03
C ASP A 493 -5.49 30.63 -10.80
N ARG A 494 -5.80 30.09 -9.62
CA ARG A 494 -5.15 30.49 -8.36
C ARG A 494 -3.65 30.24 -8.41
N ALA A 495 -3.23 29.07 -8.89
CA ALA A 495 -1.83 28.73 -9.04
C ALA A 495 -1.10 29.70 -9.98
N SER A 496 -1.73 30.04 -11.11
CA SER A 496 -1.16 30.97 -12.11
C SER A 496 -0.98 32.39 -11.55
N LYS A 497 -1.96 32.89 -10.79
CA LYS A 497 -1.86 34.20 -10.10
C LYS A 497 -0.73 34.23 -9.08
N SER A 498 -0.57 33.16 -8.30
CA SER A 498 0.48 33.06 -7.28
C SER A 498 1.91 32.95 -7.85
N GLY A 499 2.06 32.49 -9.10
CA GLY A 499 3.35 32.40 -9.78
C GLY A 499 3.90 33.76 -10.22
N ASN A 500 3.03 34.66 -10.68
CA ASN A 500 3.41 35.98 -11.20
C ASN A 500 3.91 36.94 -10.10
N GLU A 501 3.47 36.78 -8.86
CA GLU A 501 3.94 37.61 -7.74
C GLU A 501 5.38 37.31 -7.29
N LYS A 502 5.93 36.13 -7.65
CA LYS A 502 7.30 35.73 -7.27
C LYS A 502 8.37 36.09 -8.29
N GLY A 503 7.99 36.54 -9.49
CA GLY A 503 8.92 36.90 -10.58
C GLY A 503 9.21 38.40 -10.71
N GLY A 504 8.61 39.24 -9.86
CA GLY A 504 8.70 40.70 -9.93
C GLY A 504 9.44 41.37 -8.77
N LYS A 505 10.31 40.65 -8.05
CA LYS A 505 11.16 41.21 -7.00
C LYS A 505 12.63 40.91 -7.24
#